data_AF-A0ABC9TV84-F1
#
_entry.id   AF-A0ABC9TV84-F1
#
_cell.length_a   1.000
_cell.length_b   1.000
_cell.length_c   1.000
_cell.angle_alpha   90.00
_cell.angle_beta   90.00
_cell.angle_gamma   90.00
#
_symmetry.space_group_name_H-M   'P 1'
#
loop_
_entity.id
_entity.type
_entity.pdbx_description
1 polymer ?
#
loop_
_entity_poly.entity_id
_entity_poly.type
_entity_poly.pdbx_seq_one_letter_code
_entity_poly.pdbx_strand_id
1 'polypeptide(L)'
;MLRIVNTGKNCTGRCNTGNWNTGNWNTGNRNTGHCNTGNRNAGDCNTGDWNKSSFNVGCFNTEEQKIMLFNKSSDMTYREWLESDARWLLNQMPKNVVEWVYESDMSDEEKAEHQTYETTGGYIKVMEKSESGQLWWNDLPDDKKAVIKSLPNFDAGIFEQCTGIKIN
;
A
#
# COMPACT_ATOMS: atom_id res chain seq x y z
N MET A 1 -3.53 24.73 9.89
CA MET A 1 -4.37 24.15 10.96
C MET A 1 -5.34 23.16 10.30
N LEU A 2 -5.21 21.85 10.53
CA LEU A 2 -6.15 20.85 9.98
C LEU A 2 -7.49 20.97 10.71
N ARG A 3 -8.57 21.27 9.97
CA ARG A 3 -9.91 21.44 10.51
C ARG A 3 -10.47 20.07 10.88
N ILE A 4 -10.88 19.91 12.14
CA ILE A 4 -11.68 18.76 12.58
C ILE A 4 -13.06 18.92 11.93
N VAL A 5 -13.38 18.11 10.92
CA VAL A 5 -14.67 18.18 10.22
C VAL A 5 -15.37 16.84 10.31
N ASN A 6 -16.49 16.77 11.02
CA ASN A 6 -17.45 15.69 10.84
C ASN A 6 -18.52 16.17 9.85
N THR A 7 -18.82 15.35 8.85
CA THR A 7 -19.86 15.59 7.86
C THR A 7 -21.06 14.71 8.19
N GLY A 8 -22.06 15.26 8.87
CA GLY A 8 -23.28 14.54 9.28
C GLY A 8 -23.67 14.82 10.73
N LYS A 9 -24.59 14.02 11.30
CA LYS A 9 -25.20 14.28 12.61
C LYS A 9 -24.70 13.32 13.69
N ASN A 10 -24.55 13.83 14.91
CA ASN A 10 -24.27 13.04 16.12
C ASN A 10 -23.00 12.19 16.04
N CYS A 11 -21.95 12.70 15.40
CA CYS A 11 -20.64 12.06 15.36
C CYS A 11 -19.74 12.56 16.48
N THR A 12 -19.05 11.65 17.16
CA THR A 12 -18.05 11.93 18.20
C THR A 12 -16.66 11.57 17.68
N GLY A 13 -15.69 12.49 17.82
CA GLY A 13 -14.33 12.34 17.29
C GLY A 13 -14.10 13.17 16.03
N ARG A 14 -13.20 12.74 15.14
CA ARG A 14 -12.67 13.55 14.03
C ARG A 14 -12.90 12.89 12.67
N CYS A 15 -13.20 13.70 11.65
CA CYS A 15 -13.18 13.29 10.25
C CYS A 15 -14.16 12.15 9.91
N ASN A 16 -15.30 12.09 10.58
CA ASN A 16 -16.36 11.13 10.27
C ASN A 16 -17.29 11.66 9.18
N THR A 17 -17.71 10.80 8.26
CA THR A 17 -18.74 11.08 7.25
C THR A 17 -19.95 10.18 7.48
N GLY A 18 -21.15 10.75 7.58
CA GLY A 18 -22.39 10.08 7.93
C GLY A 18 -22.84 10.35 9.36
N ASN A 19 -23.68 9.50 9.95
CA ASN A 19 -24.36 9.80 11.21
C ASN A 19 -24.06 8.80 12.32
N TRP A 20 -24.04 9.28 13.56
CA TRP A 20 -23.90 8.46 14.78
C TRP A 20 -22.60 7.65 14.84
N ASN A 21 -21.52 8.14 14.24
CA ASN A 21 -20.22 7.48 14.32
C ASN A 21 -19.46 7.93 15.58
N THR A 22 -18.85 6.98 16.28
CA THR A 22 -17.99 7.23 17.44
C THR A 22 -16.57 6.81 17.10
N GLY A 23 -15.61 7.72 17.24
CA GLY A 23 -14.21 7.53 16.89
C GLY A 23 -13.81 8.41 15.71
N ASN A 24 -12.86 7.95 14.89
CA ASN A 24 -12.26 8.81 13.85
C ASN A 24 -12.30 8.16 12.47
N TRP A 25 -12.44 8.98 11.42
CA TRP A 25 -12.32 8.53 10.02
C TRP A 25 -13.32 7.45 9.60
N ASN A 26 -14.49 7.39 10.24
CA ASN A 26 -15.55 6.46 9.83
C ASN A 26 -16.41 7.05 8.72
N THR A 27 -16.74 6.24 7.71
CA THR A 27 -17.68 6.58 6.64
C THR A 27 -18.90 5.66 6.72
N GLY A 28 -20.10 6.25 6.75
CA GLY A 28 -21.37 5.53 6.90
C GLY A 28 -22.02 5.82 8.25
N ASN A 29 -22.79 4.88 8.82
CA ASN A 29 -23.59 5.17 10.02
C ASN A 29 -23.39 4.19 11.17
N ARG A 30 -23.41 4.71 12.40
CA ARG A 30 -23.37 3.93 13.65
C ARG A 30 -22.12 3.06 13.81
N ASN A 31 -21.00 3.47 13.22
CA ASN A 31 -19.72 2.80 13.40
C ASN A 31 -19.06 3.25 14.71
N THR A 32 -18.43 2.32 15.42
CA THR A 32 -17.64 2.57 16.63
C THR A 32 -16.22 2.09 16.42
N GLY A 33 -15.24 2.99 16.60
CA GLY A 33 -13.82 2.73 16.35
C GLY A 33 -13.26 3.65 15.26
N HIS A 34 -12.26 3.17 14.51
CA HIS A 34 -11.53 3.98 13.56
C HIS A 34 -11.55 3.39 12.15
N CYS A 35 -11.61 4.27 11.13
CA CYS A 35 -11.45 3.90 9.73
C CYS A 35 -12.45 2.83 9.21
N ASN A 36 -13.67 2.78 9.76
CA ASN A 36 -14.70 1.86 9.28
C ASN A 36 -15.52 2.47 8.13
N THR A 37 -15.81 1.67 7.11
CA THR A 37 -16.70 2.01 5.99
C THR A 37 -17.92 1.09 6.00
N GLY A 38 -19.12 1.67 5.95
CA GLY A 38 -20.40 0.94 5.99
C GLY A 38 -21.18 1.25 7.27
N ASN A 39 -21.96 0.30 7.80
CA ASN A 39 -22.84 0.56 8.94
C ASN A 39 -22.69 -0.41 10.09
N ARG A 40 -22.76 0.12 11.31
CA ARG A 40 -22.84 -0.64 12.56
C ARG A 40 -21.66 -1.58 12.80
N ASN A 41 -20.50 -1.23 12.27
CA ASN A 41 -19.24 -1.89 12.59
C ASN A 41 -18.74 -1.44 13.97
N ALA A 42 -18.18 -2.37 14.74
CA ALA A 42 -17.47 -2.13 15.97
C ALA A 42 -16.06 -2.74 15.85
N GLY A 43 -15.04 -1.96 16.18
CA GLY A 43 -13.64 -2.28 15.90
C GLY A 43 -13.05 -1.30 14.90
N ASP A 44 -11.89 -1.63 14.34
CA ASP A 44 -11.14 -0.74 13.44
C ASP A 44 -10.99 -1.34 12.04
N CYS A 45 -10.92 -0.46 11.03
CA CYS A 45 -10.61 -0.82 9.65
C CYS A 45 -11.55 -1.85 9.00
N ASN A 46 -12.84 -1.84 9.35
CA ASN A 46 -13.83 -2.71 8.71
C ASN A 46 -14.46 -2.08 7.47
N THR A 47 -14.77 -2.90 6.47
CA THR A 47 -15.57 -2.54 5.30
C THR A 47 -16.78 -3.48 5.18
N GLY A 48 -17.98 -2.92 5.17
CA GLY A 48 -19.25 -3.67 5.13
C GLY A 48 -20.12 -3.36 6.34
N ASP A 49 -20.96 -4.29 6.79
CA ASP A 49 -21.95 -4.02 7.83
C ASP A 49 -21.91 -5.03 8.99
N TRP A 50 -22.17 -4.54 10.21
CA TRP A 50 -22.35 -5.38 11.41
C TRP A 50 -21.13 -6.21 11.84
N ASN A 51 -19.91 -5.82 11.46
CA ASN A 51 -18.70 -6.46 11.96
C ASN A 51 -18.43 -6.08 13.43
N LYS A 52 -17.94 -7.00 14.24
CA LYS A 52 -17.65 -6.83 15.69
C LYS A 52 -16.18 -6.98 16.06
N SER A 53 -15.34 -7.40 15.13
CA SER A 53 -13.88 -7.44 15.21
C SER A 53 -13.27 -6.40 14.26
N SER A 54 -11.94 -6.27 14.24
CA SER A 54 -11.21 -5.37 13.33
C SER A 54 -10.80 -6.07 12.03
N PHE A 55 -10.45 -5.26 11.01
CA PHE A 55 -9.86 -5.70 9.74
C PHE A 55 -10.73 -6.64 8.87
N ASN A 56 -12.06 -6.55 8.97
CA ASN A 56 -12.95 -7.39 8.17
C ASN A 56 -13.46 -6.71 6.91
N VAL A 57 -13.66 -7.51 5.88
CA VAL A 57 -14.45 -7.14 4.70
C VAL A 57 -15.65 -8.08 4.61
N GLY A 58 -16.85 -7.51 4.55
CA GLY A 58 -18.11 -8.26 4.49
C GLY A 58 -19.05 -7.95 5.64
N CYS A 59 -19.93 -8.88 5.98
CA CYS A 59 -20.99 -8.67 6.95
C CYS A 59 -21.00 -9.70 8.07
N PHE A 60 -21.40 -9.29 9.28
CA PHE A 60 -21.61 -10.17 10.45
C PHE A 60 -20.37 -10.93 10.94
N ASN A 61 -19.15 -10.42 10.72
CA ASN A 61 -17.94 -11.03 11.27
C ASN A 61 -17.78 -10.72 12.75
N THR A 62 -17.41 -11.72 13.55
CA THR A 62 -17.19 -11.56 15.01
C THR A 62 -15.73 -11.81 15.43
N GLU A 63 -14.92 -12.34 14.52
CA GLU A 63 -13.49 -12.62 14.69
C GLU A 63 -12.71 -12.04 13.50
N GLU A 64 -11.42 -11.77 13.66
CA GLU A 64 -10.58 -11.24 12.56
C GLU A 64 -10.45 -12.31 11.48
N GLN A 65 -10.89 -11.99 10.26
CA GLN A 65 -10.83 -12.94 9.14
C GLN A 65 -9.42 -13.04 8.55
N LYS A 66 -9.11 -14.24 8.05
CA LYS A 66 -7.88 -14.51 7.30
C LYS A 66 -7.92 -13.80 5.94
N ILE A 67 -6.76 -13.34 5.50
CA ILE A 67 -6.64 -12.59 4.24
C ILE A 67 -6.33 -13.50 3.05
N MET A 68 -6.61 -12.98 1.87
CA MET A 68 -6.17 -13.56 0.61
C MET A 68 -4.74 -13.11 0.32
N LEU A 69 -3.88 -14.06 -0.04
CA LEU A 69 -2.54 -13.80 -0.56
C LEU A 69 -2.39 -14.58 -1.86
N PHE A 70 -1.88 -13.90 -2.89
CA PHE A 70 -1.69 -14.49 -4.23
C PHE A 70 -2.96 -15.14 -4.79
N ASN A 71 -4.09 -14.43 -4.68
CA ASN A 71 -5.42 -14.85 -5.13
C ASN A 71 -5.94 -16.15 -4.50
N LYS A 72 -5.35 -16.60 -3.37
CA LYS A 72 -5.76 -17.79 -2.63
C LYS A 72 -5.96 -17.46 -1.15
N SER A 73 -6.82 -18.24 -0.49
CA SER A 73 -7.01 -18.13 0.96
C SER A 73 -5.71 -18.50 1.67
N SER A 74 -5.32 -17.70 2.66
CA SER A 74 -4.14 -17.95 3.49
C SER A 74 -4.55 -18.20 4.94
N ASP A 75 -3.63 -18.71 5.74
CA ASP A 75 -3.82 -18.82 7.19
C ASP A 75 -3.46 -17.55 7.96
N MET A 76 -3.00 -16.51 7.24
CA MET A 76 -2.54 -15.26 7.81
C MET A 76 -3.70 -14.26 7.97
N THR A 77 -3.73 -13.57 9.10
CA THR A 77 -4.60 -12.41 9.36
C THR A 77 -4.00 -11.13 8.81
N TYR A 78 -4.81 -10.08 8.66
CA TYR A 78 -4.27 -8.81 8.18
C TYR A 78 -3.28 -8.20 9.19
N ARG A 79 -3.53 -8.35 10.49
CA ARG A 79 -2.59 -7.90 11.53
C ARG A 79 -1.23 -8.58 11.43
N GLU A 80 -1.20 -9.90 11.23
CA GLU A 80 0.06 -10.62 11.04
C GLU A 80 0.80 -10.16 9.78
N TRP A 81 0.08 -9.88 8.69
CA TRP A 81 0.68 -9.24 7.52
C TRP A 81 1.25 -7.85 7.85
N LEU A 82 0.50 -7.01 8.59
CA LEU A 82 0.94 -5.67 8.98
C LEU A 82 2.25 -5.69 9.78
N GLU A 83 2.43 -6.70 10.62
CA GLU A 83 3.56 -6.90 11.53
C GLU A 83 4.69 -7.75 10.91
N SER A 84 4.48 -8.32 9.71
CA SER A 84 5.45 -9.20 9.07
C SER A 84 6.69 -8.48 8.54
N ASP A 85 7.83 -9.15 8.65
CA ASP A 85 9.11 -8.71 8.06
C ASP A 85 9.00 -8.56 6.53
N ALA A 86 8.25 -9.45 5.88
CA ALA A 86 8.01 -9.39 4.45
C ALA A 86 7.34 -8.07 4.02
N ARG A 87 6.31 -7.64 4.75
CA ARG A 87 5.68 -6.33 4.50
C ARG A 87 6.63 -5.18 4.77
N TRP A 88 7.39 -5.25 5.87
CA TRP A 88 8.37 -4.21 6.20
C TRP A 88 9.41 -4.05 5.08
N LEU A 89 9.95 -5.15 4.56
CA LEU A 89 10.88 -5.17 3.43
C LEU A 89 10.25 -4.57 2.17
N LEU A 90 9.06 -5.03 1.79
CA LEU A 90 8.38 -4.54 0.59
C LEU A 90 8.04 -3.05 0.64
N ASN A 91 7.81 -2.49 1.84
CA ASN A 91 7.60 -1.05 2.01
C ASN A 91 8.87 -0.21 1.86
N GLN A 92 10.05 -0.83 1.88
CA GLN A 92 11.31 -0.14 1.57
C GLN A 92 11.58 -0.03 0.07
N MET A 93 10.79 -0.73 -0.76
CA MET A 93 10.93 -0.66 -2.20
C MET A 93 10.78 0.80 -2.66
N PRO A 94 11.74 1.34 -3.42
CA PRO A 94 11.71 2.72 -3.86
C PRO A 94 10.47 2.97 -4.72
N LYS A 95 9.68 4.00 -4.37
CA LYS A 95 8.44 4.32 -5.08
C LYS A 95 8.68 5.04 -6.40
N ASN A 96 9.73 5.88 -6.45
CA ASN A 96 10.19 6.63 -7.63
C ASN A 96 11.72 6.72 -7.55
N VAL A 97 12.45 6.18 -8.53
CA VAL A 97 13.87 6.51 -8.69
C VAL A 97 13.94 7.61 -9.74
N VAL A 98 14.37 8.78 -9.29
CA VAL A 98 14.75 9.87 -10.17
C VAL A 98 16.27 9.89 -10.21
N GLU A 99 16.83 9.65 -11.38
CA GLU A 99 18.27 9.66 -11.62
C GLU A 99 18.63 10.97 -12.33
N TRP A 100 19.72 11.60 -11.90
CA TRP A 100 20.27 12.75 -12.61
C TRP A 100 21.22 12.23 -13.69
N VAL A 101 20.87 12.41 -14.95
CA VAL A 101 21.71 12.03 -16.10
C VAL A 101 22.51 13.25 -16.52
N TYR A 102 23.84 13.14 -16.46
CA TYR A 102 24.75 14.19 -16.91
C TYR A 102 24.84 14.23 -18.43
N GLU A 103 25.07 15.41 -19.02
CA GLU A 103 25.23 15.60 -20.48
C GLU A 103 26.22 14.60 -21.13
N SER A 104 27.28 14.23 -20.41
CA SER A 104 28.29 13.28 -20.86
C SER A 104 27.75 11.87 -21.08
N ASP A 105 26.68 11.51 -20.38
CA ASP A 105 26.08 10.18 -20.35
C ASP A 105 24.74 10.12 -21.11
N MET A 106 24.29 11.25 -21.68
CA MET A 106 23.03 11.34 -22.45
C MET A 106 23.20 10.79 -23.88
N SER A 107 22.21 10.03 -24.36
CA SER A 107 22.12 9.62 -25.77
C SER A 107 21.70 10.78 -26.70
N ASP A 108 21.92 10.63 -28.01
CA ASP A 108 21.52 11.64 -29.01
C ASP A 108 20.00 11.85 -29.05
N GLU A 109 19.20 10.81 -28.77
CA GLU A 109 17.75 10.89 -28.62
C GLU A 109 17.33 11.63 -27.35
N GLU A 110 18.00 11.38 -26.22
CA GLU A 110 17.74 12.07 -24.94
C GLU A 110 18.07 13.57 -25.05
N LYS A 111 19.12 13.92 -25.80
CA LYS A 111 19.49 15.32 -26.10
C LYS A 111 18.47 16.02 -27.00
N ALA A 112 17.83 15.29 -27.91
CA ALA A 112 16.81 15.83 -28.80
C ALA A 112 15.49 16.14 -28.05
N GLU A 113 15.10 15.32 -27.08
CA GLU A 113 13.90 15.53 -26.26
C GLU A 113 14.10 16.53 -25.10
N HIS A 114 15.30 16.60 -24.53
CA HIS A 114 15.58 17.42 -23.35
C HIS A 114 16.54 18.58 -23.62
N GLN A 115 16.29 19.36 -24.69
CA GLN A 115 17.14 20.47 -25.17
C GLN A 115 17.60 21.49 -24.11
N THR A 116 16.96 21.55 -22.94
CA THR A 116 17.42 22.38 -21.82
C THR A 116 18.73 21.89 -21.19
N TYR A 117 19.18 20.68 -21.51
CA TYR A 117 20.39 20.05 -20.93
C TYR A 117 21.65 20.91 -21.10
N GLU A 118 21.77 21.69 -22.18
CA GLU A 118 22.92 22.58 -22.43
C GLU A 118 23.06 23.69 -21.36
N THR A 119 21.95 24.09 -20.74
CA THR A 119 21.95 25.12 -19.67
C THR A 119 21.98 24.52 -18.27
N THR A 120 21.51 23.28 -18.11
CA THR A 120 21.40 22.59 -16.81
C THR A 120 22.49 21.55 -16.56
N GLY A 121 23.30 21.22 -17.56
CA GLY A 121 24.37 20.20 -17.49
C GLY A 121 23.88 18.75 -17.48
N GLY A 122 22.60 18.52 -17.82
CA GLY A 122 21.93 17.22 -17.72
C GLY A 122 20.42 17.35 -17.48
N TYR A 123 19.75 16.24 -17.22
CA TYR A 123 18.31 16.21 -16.92
C TYR A 123 17.95 15.16 -15.87
N ILE A 124 16.77 15.30 -15.26
CA ILE A 124 16.22 14.32 -14.32
C ILE A 124 15.48 13.25 -15.12
N LYS A 125 15.99 12.02 -15.12
CA LYS A 125 15.33 10.85 -15.67
C LYS A 125 14.47 10.21 -14.59
N VAL A 126 13.16 10.19 -14.80
CA VAL A 126 12.24 9.42 -13.95
C VAL A 126 12.28 7.99 -14.46
N MET A 127 12.91 7.07 -13.72
CA MET A 127 12.92 5.66 -14.10
C MET A 127 11.52 5.07 -13.96
N GLU A 128 11.17 4.13 -14.85
CA GLU A 128 9.95 3.37 -14.66
C GLU A 128 10.01 2.60 -13.34
N LYS A 129 8.86 2.53 -12.65
CA LYS A 129 8.73 1.89 -11.34
C LYS A 129 9.20 0.44 -11.34
N SER A 130 9.05 -0.26 -12.47
CA SER A 130 9.47 -1.65 -12.70
C SER A 130 10.99 -1.82 -12.63
N GLU A 131 11.77 -0.95 -13.28
CA GLU A 131 13.23 -1.00 -13.31
C GLU A 131 13.83 -0.74 -11.92
N SER A 132 13.27 0.23 -11.21
CA SER A 132 13.65 0.58 -9.85
C SER A 132 13.40 -0.57 -8.85
N GLY A 133 12.24 -1.23 -8.98
CA GLY A 133 11.89 -2.38 -8.15
C GLY A 133 12.82 -3.57 -8.40
N GLN A 134 13.19 -3.82 -9.66
CA GLN A 134 14.09 -4.92 -10.01
C GLN A 134 15.50 -4.71 -9.46
N LEU A 135 16.05 -3.49 -9.54
CA LEU A 135 17.37 -3.17 -8.96
C LEU A 135 17.37 -3.38 -7.45
N TRP A 136 16.35 -2.85 -6.76
CA TRP A 136 16.17 -3.06 -5.32
C TRP A 136 16.09 -4.56 -4.97
N TRP A 137 15.36 -5.33 -5.76
CA TRP A 137 15.26 -6.77 -5.54
C TRP A 137 16.60 -7.47 -5.74
N ASN A 138 17.35 -7.13 -6.79
CA ASN A 138 18.64 -7.75 -7.09
C ASN A 138 19.65 -7.53 -5.95
N ASP A 139 19.69 -6.30 -5.41
CA ASP A 139 20.58 -5.90 -4.30
C ASP A 139 20.15 -6.47 -2.94
N LEU A 140 18.92 -6.98 -2.83
CA LEU A 140 18.42 -7.53 -1.59
C LEU A 140 19.17 -8.84 -1.23
N PRO A 141 19.68 -8.99 0.00
CA PRO A 141 20.25 -10.23 0.51
C PRO A 141 19.32 -11.44 0.36
N ASP A 142 19.90 -12.62 0.13
CA ASP A 142 19.14 -13.85 -0.14
C ASP A 142 18.26 -14.30 1.02
N ASP A 143 18.68 -14.06 2.27
CA ASP A 143 17.87 -14.30 3.47
C ASP A 143 16.60 -13.43 3.47
N LYS A 144 16.71 -12.16 3.10
CA LYS A 144 15.56 -11.25 2.98
C LYS A 144 14.66 -11.59 1.80
N LYS A 145 15.24 -12.02 0.67
CA LYS A 145 14.47 -12.58 -0.45
C LYS A 145 13.70 -13.83 -0.02
N ALA A 146 14.31 -14.70 0.79
CA ALA A 146 13.68 -15.90 1.31
C ALA A 146 12.48 -15.57 2.23
N VAL A 147 12.59 -14.53 3.07
CA VAL A 147 11.46 -14.05 3.89
C VAL A 147 10.26 -13.68 3.01
N ILE A 148 10.49 -12.94 1.91
CA ILE A 148 9.40 -12.57 0.98
C ILE A 148 8.84 -13.80 0.26
N LYS A 149 9.71 -14.70 -0.21
CA LYS A 149 9.31 -15.96 -0.87
C LYS A 149 8.60 -16.94 0.07
N SER A 150 8.74 -16.79 1.38
CA SER A 150 8.08 -17.63 2.39
C SER A 150 6.63 -17.24 2.69
N LEU A 151 6.13 -16.15 2.05
CA LEU A 151 4.74 -15.74 2.22
C LEU A 151 3.76 -16.86 1.83
N PRO A 152 2.62 -16.98 2.55
CA PRO A 152 1.60 -17.95 2.19
C PRO A 152 1.16 -17.80 0.73
N ASN A 153 1.05 -18.93 0.02
CA ASN A 153 0.66 -18.98 -1.39
C ASN A 153 1.59 -18.24 -2.36
N PHE A 154 2.85 -17.96 -1.99
CA PHE A 154 3.76 -17.19 -2.83
C PHE A 154 3.78 -17.68 -4.28
N ASP A 155 3.48 -16.77 -5.20
CA ASP A 155 3.43 -17.01 -6.63
C ASP A 155 4.25 -15.92 -7.33
N ALA A 156 5.34 -16.32 -7.97
CA ALA A 156 6.27 -15.40 -8.61
C ALA A 156 5.63 -14.61 -9.77
N GLY A 157 4.70 -15.21 -10.51
CA GLY A 157 4.02 -14.55 -11.62
C GLY A 157 3.05 -13.48 -11.13
N ILE A 158 2.27 -13.78 -10.08
CA ILE A 158 1.41 -12.78 -9.45
C ILE A 158 2.26 -11.70 -8.75
N PHE A 159 3.39 -12.08 -8.13
CA PHE A 159 4.32 -11.13 -7.53
C PHE A 159 4.84 -10.13 -8.57
N GLU A 160 5.29 -10.61 -9.74
CA GLU A 160 5.71 -9.78 -10.86
C GLU A 160 4.58 -8.86 -11.33
N GLN A 161 3.35 -9.37 -11.48
CA GLN A 161 2.21 -8.54 -11.87
C GLN A 161 1.90 -7.41 -10.87
N CYS A 162 2.08 -7.65 -9.57
CA CYS A 162 1.82 -6.64 -8.53
C CYS A 162 2.97 -5.65 -8.33
N THR A 163 4.23 -6.09 -8.52
CA THR A 163 5.42 -5.32 -8.13
C THR A 163 6.29 -4.87 -9.31
N GLY A 164 6.18 -5.54 -10.46
CA GLY A 164 7.09 -5.41 -11.59
C GLY A 164 8.40 -6.19 -11.46
N ILE A 165 8.59 -6.94 -10.36
CA ILE A 165 9.84 -7.66 -10.08
C ILE A 165 9.77 -9.08 -10.64
N LYS A 166 10.72 -9.41 -11.50
CA LYS A 166 10.98 -10.76 -12.00
C LYS A 166 11.81 -11.54 -11.01
N ILE A 167 11.27 -12.67 -10.58
CA ILE A 167 11.97 -13.66 -9.76
C ILE A 167 12.39 -14.79 -10.69
N ASN A 168 13.67 -14.75 -11.08
CA ASN A 168 14.33 -15.85 -11.78
C ASN A 168 14.78 -16.94 -10.80
#